data_AF-A0A8S3FG45-F1
#
_entry.id   AF-A0A8S3FG45-F1
#
_cell.length_a   1.000
_cell.length_b   1.000
_cell.length_c   1.000
_cell.angle_alpha   90.00
_cell.angle_beta   90.00
_cell.angle_gamma   90.00
#
_symmetry.space_group_name_H-M   'P 1'
#
loop_
_entity.id
_entity.type
_entity.pdbx_description
1 polymer ?
#
loop_
_entity_poly.entity_id
_entity_poly.type
_entity_poly.pdbx_seq_one_letter_code
_entity_poly.pdbx_strand_id
1 'polypeptide(L)'
;MSDFDRQAFNFDVSDLNWSQYWHIYCLGTKQYLLREDLAHMPKCRKRNLRLKRLHNFLWFGLVAVIVKLVFFRSIKFHRILIVFLRLILSTLSAITGKF
;
A
#
# COMPACT_ATOMS: atom_id res chain seq x y z
N MET A 1 -7.15 -46.83 7.14
CA MET A 1 -6.70 -46.31 5.84
C MET A 1 -5.94 -47.43 5.16
N SER A 2 -6.30 -47.79 3.93
CA SER A 2 -5.59 -48.86 3.21
C SER A 2 -4.20 -48.35 2.80
N ASP A 3 -3.21 -49.24 2.71
CA ASP A 3 -1.85 -48.86 2.28
C ASP A 3 -1.81 -48.30 0.85
N PHE A 4 -2.81 -48.65 0.03
CA PHE A 4 -3.02 -48.11 -1.31
C PHE A 4 -3.38 -46.61 -1.29
N ASP A 5 -4.25 -46.19 -0.37
CA ASP A 5 -4.65 -44.78 -0.24
C ASP A 5 -3.47 -43.88 0.16
N ARG A 6 -2.52 -44.42 0.94
CA ARG A 6 -1.30 -43.69 1.33
C ARG A 6 -0.31 -43.50 0.18
N GLN A 7 -0.27 -44.42 -0.78
CA GLN A 7 0.61 -44.29 -1.95
C GLN A 7 -0.02 -43.45 -3.05
N ALA A 8 -1.35 -43.48 -3.19
CA ALA A 8 -2.07 -42.73 -4.19
C ALA A 8 -2.17 -41.22 -3.87
N PHE A 9 -2.15 -40.85 -2.57
CA PHE A 9 -2.27 -39.47 -2.14
C PHE A 9 -1.05 -39.03 -1.32
N ASN A 10 -0.34 -38.01 -1.82
CA ASN A 10 0.72 -37.38 -1.04
C ASN A 10 0.08 -36.50 0.05
N PHE A 11 0.12 -36.96 1.30
CA PHE A 11 -0.39 -36.24 2.47
C PHE A 11 0.68 -35.36 3.12
N ASP A 12 1.90 -35.29 2.56
CA ASP A 12 2.95 -34.45 3.13
C ASP A 12 2.62 -32.97 2.92
N VAL A 13 2.19 -32.32 3.99
CA VAL A 13 1.79 -30.91 4.00
C VAL A 13 3.00 -29.97 3.86
N SER A 14 4.22 -30.51 4.03
CA SER A 14 5.48 -29.78 3.92
C SER A 14 5.82 -29.41 2.47
N ASP A 15 5.36 -30.22 1.52
CA ASP A 15 5.61 -30.04 0.08
C ASP A 15 4.60 -29.08 -0.57
N LEU A 16 3.61 -28.62 0.20
CA LEU A 16 2.55 -27.74 -0.28
C LEU A 16 3.01 -26.28 -0.34
N ASN A 17 2.93 -25.65 -1.51
CA ASN A 17 3.10 -24.21 -1.63
C ASN A 17 1.87 -23.47 -1.06
N TRP A 18 1.95 -23.14 0.22
CA TRP A 18 0.89 -22.45 0.96
C TRP A 18 0.43 -21.16 0.28
N SER A 19 1.34 -20.38 -0.32
CA SER A 19 0.99 -19.12 -0.98
C SER A 19 0.04 -19.35 -2.16
N GLN A 20 0.36 -20.34 -3.00
CA GLN A 20 -0.46 -20.71 -4.15
C GLN A 20 -1.79 -21.35 -3.71
N TYR A 21 -1.75 -22.23 -2.72
CA TYR A 21 -2.94 -22.88 -2.17
C TYR A 21 -3.97 -21.85 -1.68
N TRP A 22 -3.53 -20.89 -0.84
CA TRP A 22 -4.40 -19.83 -0.35
C TRP A 22 -4.96 -18.96 -1.46
N HIS A 23 -4.15 -18.65 -2.47
CA HIS A 23 -4.60 -17.87 -3.62
C HIS A 23 -5.73 -18.58 -4.38
N ILE A 24 -5.54 -19.85 -4.71
CA ILE A 24 -6.52 -20.65 -5.46
C ILE A 24 -7.77 -20.88 -4.62
N TYR A 25 -7.62 -21.16 -3.32
CA TYR A 25 -8.72 -21.35 -2.40
C TYR A 25 -9.60 -20.10 -2.31
N CYS A 26 -9.02 -18.93 -2.00
CA CYS A 26 -9.77 -17.67 -1.92
C CYS A 26 -10.41 -17.28 -3.25
N LEU A 27 -9.73 -17.50 -4.38
CA LEU A 27 -10.26 -17.21 -5.71
C LEU A 27 -11.45 -18.11 -6.03
N GLY A 28 -11.33 -19.40 -5.74
CA GLY A 28 -12.39 -20.40 -5.91
C GLY A 28 -13.61 -20.09 -5.06
N THR A 29 -13.43 -19.76 -3.78
CA THR A 29 -14.54 -19.34 -2.91
C THR A 29 -15.25 -18.12 -3.50
N LYS A 30 -14.51 -17.10 -3.93
CA LYS A 30 -15.08 -15.88 -4.51
C LYS A 30 -15.86 -16.15 -5.81
N GLN A 31 -15.35 -17.03 -6.67
CA GLN A 31 -15.98 -17.35 -7.95
C GLN A 31 -17.20 -18.25 -7.80
N TYR A 32 -17.11 -19.32 -7.01
CA TYR A 32 -18.13 -20.36 -6.97
C TYR A 32 -19.14 -20.17 -5.84
N LEU A 33 -18.69 -19.76 -4.65
CA LEU A 33 -19.58 -19.54 -3.50
C LEU A 33 -20.26 -18.16 -3.62
N LEU A 34 -19.50 -17.11 -3.91
CA LEU A 34 -20.03 -15.74 -4.00
C LEU A 34 -20.53 -15.39 -5.42
N ARG A 35 -20.31 -16.24 -6.42
CA ARG A 35 -20.69 -16.02 -7.84
C ARG A 35 -20.19 -14.68 -8.41
N GLU A 36 -19.06 -14.18 -7.93
CA GLU A 36 -18.50 -12.92 -8.41
C GLU A 36 -17.74 -13.13 -9.72
N ASP A 37 -17.95 -12.24 -10.70
CA ASP A 37 -17.20 -12.25 -11.95
C ASP A 37 -15.74 -11.78 -11.74
N LEU A 38 -14.81 -12.74 -11.74
CA LEU A 38 -13.37 -12.49 -11.64
C LEU A 38 -12.82 -11.70 -12.83
N ALA A 39 -13.49 -11.68 -13.98
CA ALA A 39 -13.06 -10.90 -15.14
C ALA A 39 -13.06 -9.39 -14.84
N HIS A 40 -13.79 -8.95 -13.80
CA HIS A 40 -13.82 -7.56 -13.35
C HIS A 40 -12.76 -7.20 -12.30
N MET A 41 -12.00 -8.15 -11.76
CA MET A 41 -10.88 -7.85 -10.84
C MET A 41 -9.90 -6.78 -11.35
N PRO A 42 -9.41 -6.81 -12.62
CA PRO A 42 -8.52 -5.75 -13.11
C PRO A 42 -9.22 -4.39 -13.18
N LYS A 43 -10.54 -4.35 -13.42
CA LYS A 43 -11.33 -3.11 -13.40
C LYS A 43 -11.45 -2.55 -11.98
N CYS A 44 -11.68 -3.41 -10.98
CA CYS A 44 -11.71 -3.04 -9.57
C CYS A 44 -10.36 -2.51 -9.07
N ARG A 45 -9.25 -3.14 -9.48
CA ARG A 45 -7.90 -2.65 -9.19
C ARG A 45 -7.67 -1.25 -9.79
N LYS A 46 -8.04 -1.04 -11.05
CA LYS A 46 -7.96 0.27 -11.71
C LYS A 46 -8.81 1.32 -10.98
N ARG A 47 -10.03 0.97 -10.54
CA ARG A 47 -10.89 1.87 -9.75
C ARG A 47 -10.26 2.22 -8.40
N ASN A 48 -9.71 1.26 -7.68
CA ASN A 48 -9.06 1.50 -6.39
C ASN A 48 -7.80 2.38 -6.56
N LEU A 49 -7.00 2.15 -7.60
CA LEU A 49 -5.85 3.00 -7.92
C LEU A 49 -6.27 4.45 -8.25
N ARG A 50 -7.39 4.64 -8.96
CA ARG A 50 -7.95 5.99 -9.22
C ARG A 50 -8.35 6.69 -7.92
N LEU A 51 -9.02 5.98 -7.02
CA LEU A 51 -9.43 6.52 -5.72
C LEU A 51 -8.22 6.89 -4.85
N LYS A 52 -7.20 6.01 -4.79
CA LYS A 52 -5.94 6.30 -4.08
C LYS A 52 -5.25 7.53 -4.67
N ARG A 53 -5.20 7.64 -6.00
CA ARG A 53 -4.62 8.80 -6.69
C ARG A 53 -5.37 10.08 -6.33
N LEU A 54 -6.71 10.05 -6.36
CA LEU A 54 -7.55 11.19 -5.99
C LEU A 54 -7.33 11.60 -4.53
N HIS A 55 -7.35 10.63 -3.61
CA HIS A 55 -7.13 10.87 -2.19
C HIS A 55 -5.77 11.51 -1.93
N ASN A 56 -4.73 11.00 -2.60
CA ASN A 56 -3.39 11.57 -2.55
C ASN A 56 -3.36 13.01 -3.06
N PHE A 57 -3.96 13.29 -4.23
CA PHE A 57 -4.07 14.67 -4.75
C PHE A 57 -4.83 15.61 -3.82
N LEU A 58 -5.92 15.15 -3.20
CA LEU A 58 -6.68 15.94 -2.23
C LEU A 58 -5.84 16.28 -1.00
N TRP A 59 -5.08 15.32 -0.47
CA TRP A 59 -4.15 15.55 0.63
C TRP A 59 -3.07 16.58 0.26
N PHE A 60 -2.44 16.43 -0.90
CA PHE A 60 -1.45 17.39 -1.39
C PHE A 60 -2.05 18.79 -1.59
N GLY A 61 -3.25 18.87 -2.15
CA GLY A 61 -3.98 20.13 -2.32
C GLY A 61 -4.31 20.80 -0.98
N LEU A 62 -4.79 20.04 0.00
CA LEU A 62 -5.12 20.53 1.33
C LEU A 62 -3.87 21.06 2.04
N VAL A 63 -2.76 20.30 2.01
CA VAL A 63 -1.46 20.75 2.54
C VAL A 63 -1.00 22.03 1.84
N ALA A 64 -1.08 22.10 0.52
CA ALA A 64 -0.69 23.30 -0.24
C ALA A 64 -1.54 24.51 0.14
N VAL A 65 -2.86 24.35 0.34
CA VAL A 65 -3.76 25.43 0.79
C VAL A 65 -3.41 25.87 2.21
N ILE A 66 -3.17 24.94 3.14
CA ILE A 66 -2.73 25.26 4.50
C ILE A 66 -1.42 26.06 4.45
N VAL A 67 -0.43 25.58 3.68
CA VAL A 67 0.84 26.29 3.50
C VAL A 67 0.59 27.68 2.94
N LYS A 68 -0.21 27.82 1.88
CA LYS A 68 -0.57 29.14 1.30
C LYS A 68 -1.23 30.07 2.31
N LEU A 69 -2.18 29.58 3.11
CA LEU A 69 -2.88 30.37 4.12
C LEU A 69 -1.96 30.78 5.26
N VAL A 70 -1.12 29.86 5.75
CA VAL A 70 -0.09 30.16 6.76
C VAL A 70 0.90 31.20 6.21
N PHE A 71 1.33 31.03 4.97
CA PHE A 71 2.22 31.95 4.29
C PHE A 71 1.60 33.35 4.13
N PHE A 72 0.32 33.42 3.77
CA PHE A 72 -0.36 34.71 3.57
C PHE A 72 -0.70 35.42 4.89
N ARG A 73 -0.98 34.67 5.97
CA ARG A 73 -1.51 35.23 7.21
C ARG A 73 -0.45 35.69 8.21
N SER A 74 0.78 35.15 8.19
CA SER A 74 1.80 35.57 9.17
C SER A 74 3.23 35.57 8.63
N ILE A 75 3.78 36.77 8.43
CA ILE A 75 5.17 36.99 7.98
C ILE A 75 6.21 36.40 8.95
N LYS A 76 5.85 36.27 10.24
CA LYS A 76 6.74 35.75 11.29
C LYS A 76 6.91 34.23 11.22
N PHE A 77 5.89 33.49 10.77
CA PHE A 77 5.97 32.04 10.63
C PHE A 77 6.87 31.60 9.48
N HIS A 78 7.01 32.39 8.41
CA HIS A 78 7.99 32.12 7.34
C HIS A 78 9.39 31.98 7.89
N ARG A 79 9.79 32.85 8.82
CA ARG A 79 11.11 32.80 9.44
C ARG A 79 11.29 31.52 10.24
N ILE A 80 10.29 31.12 11.01
CA ILE A 80 10.32 29.88 11.80
C ILE A 80 10.39 28.66 10.86
N LEU A 81 9.60 28.63 9.78
CA LEU A 81 9.57 27.52 8.82
C LEU A 81 10.89 27.40 8.05
N ILE A 82 11.49 28.51 7.62
CA ILE A 82 12.81 28.53 6.97
C ILE A 82 13.90 28.06 7.93
N VAL A 83 13.85 28.47 9.20
CA VAL A 83 14.80 28.01 10.22
C VAL A 83 14.64 26.51 10.47
N PHE A 84 13.40 26.01 10.57
CA PHE A 84 13.12 24.57 10.70
C PHE A 84 13.61 23.78 9.48
N LEU A 85 13.33 24.26 8.26
CA LEU A 85 13.78 23.65 7.02
C LEU A 85 15.32 23.59 6.98
N ARG A 86 16.00 24.67 7.39
CA ARG A 86 17.47 24.69 7.50
C ARG A 86 18.00 23.71 8.55
N LEU A 87 17.34 23.58 9.70
CA LEU A 87 17.72 22.60 10.73
C LEU A 87 17.57 21.17 10.20
N ILE A 88 16.47 20.86 9.53
CA ILE A 88 16.24 19.55 8.91
C ILE A 88 17.27 19.27 7.82
N LEU A 89 17.60 20.26 6.99
CA LEU A 89 18.65 20.14 5.98
C LEU A 89 20.03 19.92 6.62
N SER A 90 20.34 20.58 7.74
CA SER A 90 21.62 20.40 8.45
C SER A 90 21.76 19.03 9.10
N THR A 91 20.68 18.46 9.63
CA THR A 91 20.70 17.10 10.20
C THR A 91 20.78 16.06 9.09
N LEU A 92 20.05 16.27 7.97
CA LEU A 92 20.19 15.44 6.77
C LEU A 92 21.62 15.48 6.22
N SER A 93 22.23 16.67 6.06
CA SER A 93 23.61 16.77 5.57
C SER A 93 24.63 16.17 6.54
N ALA A 94 24.37 16.21 7.86
CA ALA A 94 25.23 15.58 8.86
C ALA A 94 25.10 14.05 8.87
N ILE A 95 23.96 13.51 8.43
CA ILE A 95 23.75 12.06 8.25
C ILE A 95 24.40 11.59 6.95
N THR A 96 24.24 12.34 5.86
CA THR A 96 24.81 11.99 4.54
C THR A 96 26.32 12.24 4.46
N GLY A 97 26.84 13.25 5.16
CA GLY A 97 28.29 13.54 5.23
C GLY A 97 29.08 12.66 6.20
N LYS A 98 28.42 11.69 6.87
CA LYS A 98 29.05 10.71 7.76
C LYS A 98 29.29 9.34 7.09
N PHE A 99 28.93 9.20 5.81
CA PHE A 99 29.22 8.05 4.97
C PHE A 99 30.30 8.38 3.94
#